data_AF-A0A5K0XEF3-F1
#
_entry.id   AF-A0A5K0XEF3-F1
#
_cell.length_a   1.000
_cell.length_b   1.000
_cell.length_c   1.000
_cell.angle_alpha   90.00
_cell.angle_beta   90.00
_cell.angle_gamma   90.00
#
_symmetry.space_group_name_H-M   'P 1'
#
loop_
_entity.id
_entity.type
_entity.pdbx_description
1 polymer ?
#
loop_
_entity_poly.entity_id
_entity_poly.type
_entity_poly.pdbx_seq_one_letter_code
_entity_poly.pdbx_strand_id
1 'polypeptide(L)'
;KEMIPRSHDRAEFSYGAGMLNPSKALNPGLIYDMDEMSYIQFLCKEGINASQLRILTSGEFSNCSAVPPGLGYDGINYPAMQVYVKTSGEPIDAAFHRTVTNVGSVKSVYRARVKAPTGLNVTVSPQTLSFTALNQSLSFEVKVIGEPLGTKPVISASLVWDDVRHKVRSPIVVYQFTATG
;
A
#
# COMPACT_ATOMS: atom_id res chain seq x y z
N LYS A 1 20.89 -17.93 2.68
CA LYS A 1 21.37 -16.52 2.63
C LYS A 1 20.31 -15.69 3.36
N GLU A 2 20.58 -15.22 4.57
CA GLU A 2 19.60 -14.53 5.41
C GLU A 2 19.14 -13.21 4.75
N MET A 3 17.83 -12.94 4.78
CA MET A 3 17.24 -11.67 4.38
C MET A 3 17.48 -10.62 5.47
N ILE A 4 18.67 -10.00 5.45
CA ILE A 4 18.99 -8.87 6.32
C ILE A 4 18.56 -7.57 5.59
N PRO A 5 17.64 -6.76 6.14
CA PRO A 5 17.14 -5.53 5.48
C PRO A 5 18.22 -4.47 5.19
N ARG A 6 19.40 -4.58 5.82
CA ARG A 6 20.49 -3.59 5.71
C ARG A 6 21.41 -3.77 4.49
N SER A 7 21.22 -4.79 3.65
CA SER A 7 22.17 -5.12 2.58
C SER A 7 21.61 -5.10 1.15
N HIS A 8 20.44 -4.49 0.92
CA HIS A 8 19.83 -4.45 -0.40
C HIS A 8 19.52 -3.01 -0.82
N ASP A 9 20.24 -2.52 -1.83
CA ASP A 9 20.09 -1.16 -2.38
C ASP A 9 18.71 -0.91 -3.00
N ARG A 10 17.93 -1.97 -3.23
CA ARG A 10 16.56 -1.95 -3.76
C ARG A 10 15.49 -2.19 -2.70
N ALA A 11 15.88 -2.35 -1.43
CA ALA A 11 14.99 -2.47 -0.26
C ALA A 11 13.79 -3.42 -0.49
N GLU A 12 12.56 -2.94 -0.33
CA GLU A 12 11.31 -3.70 -0.52
C GLU A 12 11.17 -4.34 -1.91
N PHE A 13 11.83 -3.84 -2.96
CA PHE A 13 11.85 -4.54 -4.25
C PHE A 13 12.68 -5.83 -4.23
N SER A 14 13.50 -6.04 -3.19
CA SER A 14 14.28 -7.27 -2.98
C SER A 14 13.57 -8.28 -2.09
N TYR A 15 12.84 -7.82 -1.06
CA TYR A 15 12.29 -8.69 -0.01
C TYR A 15 10.79 -8.49 0.27
N GLY A 16 10.12 -7.56 -0.41
CA GLY A 16 8.70 -7.24 -0.21
C GLY A 16 8.39 -6.80 1.22
N ALA A 17 7.42 -7.46 1.85
CA ALA A 17 7.06 -7.23 3.25
C ALA A 17 8.10 -7.78 4.25
N GLY A 18 9.03 -8.62 3.78
CA GLY A 18 10.05 -9.30 4.57
C GLY A 18 9.86 -10.82 4.64
N MET A 19 10.61 -11.46 5.52
CA MET A 19 10.58 -12.92 5.70
C MET A 19 9.26 -13.40 6.31
N LEU A 20 8.70 -14.48 5.76
CA LEU A 20 7.47 -15.12 6.24
C LEU A 20 7.59 -15.53 7.72
N ASN A 21 6.55 -15.23 8.50
CA ASN A 21 6.36 -15.78 9.84
C ASN A 21 5.05 -16.58 9.87
N PRO A 22 5.09 -17.91 9.71
CA PRO A 22 3.89 -18.74 9.60
C PRO A 22 2.98 -18.66 10.83
N SER A 23 3.57 -18.66 12.03
CA SER A 23 2.81 -18.61 13.28
C SER A 23 2.00 -17.32 13.43
N LYS A 24 2.56 -16.19 12.98
CA LYS A 24 1.83 -14.90 12.96
C LYS A 24 0.83 -14.79 11.81
N ALA A 25 1.09 -15.46 10.68
CA ALA A 25 0.19 -15.45 9.52
C ALA A 25 -1.14 -16.18 9.78
N LEU A 26 -1.16 -17.16 10.69
CA LEU A 26 -2.39 -17.88 11.07
C LEU A 26 -3.39 -17.00 11.81
N ASN A 27 -2.93 -15.97 12.53
CA ASN A 27 -3.78 -15.01 13.21
C ASN A 27 -3.20 -13.60 13.06
N PRO A 28 -3.45 -12.95 11.91
CA PRO A 28 -2.82 -11.68 11.57
C PRO A 28 -3.47 -10.49 12.28
N GLY A 29 -4.66 -10.65 12.88
CA GLY A 29 -5.45 -9.58 13.46
C GLY A 29 -6.26 -8.81 12.42
N LEU A 30 -5.59 -8.21 11.43
CA LEU A 30 -6.24 -7.48 10.32
C LEU A 30 -5.82 -8.05 8.97
N ILE A 31 -6.74 -8.01 8.00
CA ILE A 31 -6.47 -8.32 6.59
C ILE A 31 -6.88 -7.16 5.69
N TYR A 32 -6.21 -7.05 4.54
CA TYR A 32 -6.57 -6.15 3.45
C TYR A 32 -7.31 -6.99 2.41
N ASP A 33 -8.64 -7.01 2.50
CA ASP A 33 -9.47 -7.80 1.59
C ASP A 33 -9.79 -7.00 0.32
N MET A 34 -9.83 -7.66 -0.84
CA MET A 34 -10.06 -6.99 -2.12
C MET A 34 -10.67 -7.93 -3.15
N ASP A 35 -11.39 -7.35 -4.10
CA ASP A 35 -12.13 -8.04 -5.15
C ASP A 35 -11.52 -7.79 -6.55
N GLU A 36 -12.13 -8.40 -7.57
CA GLU A 36 -11.72 -8.23 -8.97
C GLU A 36 -11.81 -6.76 -9.43
N MET A 37 -12.84 -6.04 -8.98
CA MET A 37 -13.03 -4.62 -9.32
C MET A 37 -11.84 -3.77 -8.85
N SER A 38 -11.26 -4.07 -7.70
CA SER A 38 -10.07 -3.39 -7.19
C SER A 38 -8.86 -3.55 -8.13
N TYR A 39 -8.70 -4.71 -8.77
CA TYR A 39 -7.64 -4.93 -9.77
C TYR A 39 -7.92 -4.17 -11.06
N ILE A 40 -9.17 -4.15 -11.53
CA ILE A 40 -9.57 -3.41 -12.72
C ILE A 40 -9.32 -1.90 -12.52
N GLN A 41 -9.67 -1.36 -11.35
CA GLN A 41 -9.41 0.02 -10.96
C GLN A 41 -7.93 0.37 -10.94
N PHE A 42 -7.10 -0.51 -10.37
CA PHE A 42 -5.64 -0.38 -10.37
C PHE A 42 -5.07 -0.32 -11.79
N LEU A 43 -5.44 -1.28 -12.64
CA LEU A 43 -4.94 -1.32 -14.02
C LEU A 43 -5.32 -0.05 -14.79
N CYS A 44 -6.50 0.51 -14.53
CA CYS A 44 -6.91 1.78 -15.08
C CYS A 44 -6.08 2.97 -14.57
N LYS A 45 -5.68 2.98 -13.30
CA LYS A 45 -4.76 3.98 -12.73
C LYS A 45 -3.35 3.88 -13.33
N GLU A 46 -2.91 2.66 -13.65
CA GLU A 46 -1.63 2.41 -14.34
C GLU A 46 -1.67 2.72 -15.85
N GLY A 47 -2.83 3.11 -16.39
CA GLY A 47 -2.95 3.56 -17.77
C GLY A 47 -3.10 2.44 -18.80
N ILE A 48 -3.67 1.29 -18.41
CA ILE A 48 -4.01 0.22 -19.34
C ILE A 48 -4.88 0.74 -20.50
N ASN A 49 -4.63 0.28 -21.72
CA ASN A 49 -5.43 0.73 -22.86
C ASN A 49 -6.76 -0.05 -22.98
N ALA A 50 -7.72 0.54 -23.70
CA ALA A 50 -9.06 -0.02 -23.87
C ALA A 50 -9.09 -1.44 -24.44
N SER A 51 -8.19 -1.76 -25.39
CA SER A 51 -8.16 -3.09 -26.01
C SER A 51 -7.68 -4.18 -25.03
N GLN A 52 -6.68 -3.87 -24.21
CA GLN A 52 -6.16 -4.76 -23.18
C GLN A 52 -7.19 -4.96 -22.07
N LEU A 53 -7.82 -3.87 -21.61
CA LEU A 53 -8.88 -3.94 -20.61
C LEU A 53 -10.00 -4.87 -21.06
N ARG A 54 -10.51 -4.67 -22.29
CA ARG A 54 -11.60 -5.48 -22.83
C ARG A 54 -11.26 -6.97 -22.90
N ILE A 55 -10.00 -7.32 -23.17
CA ILE A 55 -9.54 -8.71 -23.15
C ILE A 55 -9.52 -9.26 -21.72
N LEU A 56 -8.98 -8.49 -20.77
CA LEU A 56 -8.87 -8.93 -19.37
C LEU A 56 -10.23 -9.10 -18.69
N THR A 57 -11.19 -8.24 -18.99
CA THR A 57 -12.53 -8.27 -18.39
C THR A 57 -13.55 -9.02 -19.26
N SER A 58 -13.10 -9.82 -20.24
CA SER A 58 -13.95 -10.58 -21.15
C SER A 58 -15.08 -9.76 -21.81
N GLY A 59 -14.81 -8.49 -22.14
CA GLY A 59 -15.76 -7.59 -22.77
C GLY A 59 -16.63 -6.76 -21.82
N GLU A 60 -16.59 -6.99 -20.51
CA GLU A 60 -17.41 -6.27 -19.53
C GLU A 60 -17.19 -4.75 -19.57
N PHE A 61 -15.93 -4.31 -19.63
CA PHE A 61 -15.56 -2.90 -19.71
C PHE A 61 -14.93 -2.56 -21.07
N SER A 62 -15.47 -1.54 -21.73
CA SER A 62 -14.97 -1.07 -23.03
C SER A 62 -13.72 -0.19 -22.90
N ASN A 63 -13.61 0.58 -21.82
CA ASN A 63 -12.47 1.41 -21.46
C ASN A 63 -12.55 1.81 -19.97
N CYS A 64 -11.50 2.46 -19.46
CA CYS A 64 -11.42 2.86 -18.06
C CYS A 64 -12.44 3.93 -17.64
N SER A 65 -13.01 4.69 -18.57
CA SER A 65 -14.10 5.63 -18.26
C SER A 65 -15.41 4.94 -17.91
N ALA A 66 -15.55 3.65 -18.27
CA ALA A 66 -16.69 2.80 -17.88
C ALA A 66 -16.50 2.13 -16.50
N VAL A 67 -15.29 2.18 -15.94
CA VAL A 67 -14.96 1.59 -14.64
C VAL A 67 -15.21 2.63 -13.53
N PRO A 68 -15.92 2.28 -12.44
CA PRO A 68 -16.02 3.16 -11.28
C PRO A 68 -14.61 3.53 -10.75
N PRO A 69 -14.32 4.81 -10.49
CA PRO A 69 -12.95 5.21 -10.14
C PRO A 69 -12.51 4.61 -8.81
N GLY A 70 -11.33 3.98 -8.80
CA GLY A 70 -10.67 3.51 -7.58
C GLY A 70 -10.19 4.67 -6.71
N LEU A 71 -10.21 4.46 -5.39
CA LEU A 71 -9.81 5.48 -4.41
C LEU A 71 -8.29 5.54 -4.22
N GLY A 72 -7.79 6.75 -3.98
CA GLY A 72 -6.38 7.01 -3.73
C GLY A 72 -5.49 6.96 -4.97
N TYR A 73 -4.18 6.96 -4.71
CA TYR A 73 -3.11 7.03 -5.70
C TYR A 73 -3.11 5.82 -6.63
N ASP A 74 -3.21 4.62 -6.06
CA ASP A 74 -3.13 3.34 -6.80
C ASP A 74 -4.49 2.68 -7.05
N GLY A 75 -5.57 3.09 -6.37
CA GLY A 75 -6.90 2.52 -6.63
C GLY A 75 -7.09 1.08 -6.16
N ILE A 76 -6.22 0.56 -5.29
CA ILE A 76 -6.26 -0.83 -4.81
C ILE A 76 -6.13 -0.95 -3.30
N ASN A 77 -6.82 -1.93 -2.70
CA ASN A 77 -6.69 -2.22 -1.28
C ASN A 77 -5.53 -3.20 -0.97
N TYR A 78 -4.31 -2.85 -1.36
CA TYR A 78 -3.14 -3.75 -1.22
C TYR A 78 -2.37 -3.52 0.10
N PRO A 79 -1.80 -4.56 0.75
CA PRO A 79 -1.08 -4.43 2.03
C PRO A 79 0.29 -3.73 1.94
N ALA A 80 0.63 -3.15 0.79
CA ALA A 80 1.81 -2.33 0.54
C ALA A 80 1.41 -1.08 -0.26
N MET A 81 2.25 -0.05 -0.21
CA MET A 81 2.04 1.23 -0.90
C MET A 81 3.32 1.62 -1.64
N GLN A 82 3.17 2.07 -2.88
CA GLN A 82 4.30 2.49 -3.71
C GLN A 82 4.01 3.84 -4.37
N VAL A 83 4.99 4.74 -4.35
CA VAL A 83 4.94 6.03 -5.04
C VAL A 83 6.06 6.06 -6.07
N TYR A 84 5.68 6.15 -7.34
CA TYR A 84 6.62 6.33 -8.43
C TYR A 84 6.82 7.81 -8.70
N VAL A 85 8.06 8.28 -8.61
CA VAL A 85 8.44 9.66 -8.93
C VAL A 85 9.06 9.66 -10.31
N LYS A 86 8.33 10.20 -11.29
CA LYS A 86 8.73 10.18 -12.70
C LYS A 86 9.86 11.17 -13.00
N THR A 87 9.80 12.35 -12.38
CA THR A 87 10.78 13.42 -12.59
C THR A 87 11.50 13.72 -11.27
N SER A 88 12.83 13.76 -11.28
CA SER A 88 13.64 13.92 -10.06
C SER A 88 13.41 15.24 -9.29
N GLY A 89 12.80 16.24 -9.94
CA GLY A 89 12.43 17.53 -9.36
C GLY A 89 10.97 17.63 -8.90
N GLU A 90 10.15 16.60 -9.09
CA GLU A 90 8.77 16.60 -8.61
C GLU A 90 8.73 16.28 -7.12
N PRO A 91 7.96 17.05 -6.32
CA PRO A 91 7.71 16.70 -4.94
C PRO A 91 6.89 15.41 -4.87
N ILE A 92 7.05 14.70 -3.76
CA ILE A 92 6.27 13.50 -3.48
C ILE A 92 4.91 13.96 -2.92
N ASP A 93 3.81 13.57 -3.56
CA ASP A 93 2.45 13.73 -3.03
C ASP A 93 1.58 12.56 -3.48
N ALA A 94 1.24 11.67 -2.55
CA ALA A 94 0.37 10.53 -2.80
C ALA A 94 -0.54 10.27 -1.59
N ALA A 95 -1.82 9.99 -1.86
CA ALA A 95 -2.79 9.59 -0.85
C ALA A 95 -3.31 8.19 -1.15
N PHE A 96 -3.06 7.24 -0.27
CA PHE A 96 -3.54 5.86 -0.39
C PHE A 96 -4.79 5.66 0.45
N HIS A 97 -5.80 5.03 -0.13
CA HIS A 97 -6.99 4.61 0.60
C HIS A 97 -6.93 3.12 0.83
N ARG A 98 -7.12 2.71 2.08
CA ARG A 98 -7.08 1.31 2.49
C ARG A 98 -8.23 0.98 3.40
N THR A 99 -8.67 -0.26 3.33
CA THR A 99 -9.69 -0.84 4.19
C THR A 99 -9.15 -2.10 4.79
N VAL A 100 -9.27 -2.23 6.11
CA VAL A 100 -8.84 -3.43 6.83
C VAL A 100 -10.02 -4.08 7.52
N THR A 101 -10.09 -5.40 7.42
CA THR A 101 -11.11 -6.23 8.07
C THR A 101 -10.51 -6.90 9.29
N ASN A 102 -11.20 -6.81 10.43
CA ASN A 102 -10.78 -7.47 11.66
C ASN A 102 -11.12 -8.96 11.63
N VAL A 103 -10.09 -9.80 11.60
CA VAL A 103 -10.19 -11.27 11.69
C VAL A 103 -9.63 -11.81 13.01
N GLY A 104 -9.23 -10.91 13.91
CA GLY A 104 -8.71 -11.23 15.23
C GLY A 104 -9.78 -11.18 16.32
N SER A 105 -9.43 -10.59 17.46
CA SER A 105 -10.34 -10.50 18.60
C SER A 105 -11.47 -9.49 18.38
N VAL A 106 -12.67 -9.82 18.85
CA VAL A 106 -13.80 -8.88 18.94
C VAL A 106 -13.45 -7.77 19.93
N LYS A 107 -13.88 -6.53 19.67
CA LYS A 107 -13.57 -5.34 20.50
C LYS A 107 -12.06 -5.07 20.59
N SER A 108 -11.43 -4.83 19.44
CA SER A 108 -10.00 -4.50 19.34
C SER A 108 -9.79 -3.06 18.88
N VAL A 109 -8.79 -2.40 19.46
CA VAL A 109 -8.39 -1.03 19.07
C VAL A 109 -6.95 -1.07 18.58
N TYR A 110 -6.75 -0.69 17.32
CA TYR A 110 -5.43 -0.58 16.69
C TYR A 110 -5.01 0.88 16.61
N ARG A 111 -3.75 1.17 16.94
CA ARG A 111 -3.14 2.50 16.78
C ARG A 111 -2.13 2.47 15.65
N ALA A 112 -2.17 3.49 14.80
CA ALA A 112 -1.22 3.64 13.72
C ALA A 112 0.16 4.03 14.28
N ARG A 113 1.20 3.29 13.88
CA ARG A 113 2.60 3.66 14.09
C ARG A 113 3.29 3.79 12.75
N VAL A 114 3.81 4.98 12.47
CA VAL A 114 4.55 5.27 11.25
C VAL A 114 6.04 5.29 11.54
N LYS A 115 6.83 4.67 10.65
CA LYS A 115 8.28 4.83 10.60
C LYS A 115 8.65 5.37 9.22
N ALA A 116 9.15 6.60 9.18
CA ALA A 116 9.61 7.25 7.96
C ALA A 116 10.96 7.96 8.22
N PRO A 117 11.86 8.02 7.22
CA PRO A 117 13.11 8.76 7.33
C PRO A 117 12.88 10.27 7.23
N THR A 118 13.89 11.06 7.64
CA THR A 118 13.87 12.51 7.45
C THR A 118 13.67 12.88 5.98
N GLY A 119 12.78 13.84 5.72
CA GLY A 119 12.42 14.29 4.36
C GLY A 119 11.19 13.60 3.77
N LEU A 120 10.64 12.58 4.44
CA LEU A 120 9.36 11.95 4.06
C LEU A 120 8.36 12.05 5.22
N ASN A 121 7.30 12.81 5.01
CA ASN A 121 6.18 12.93 5.94
C ASN A 121 5.08 11.91 5.56
N VAL A 122 4.79 10.99 6.47
CA VAL A 122 3.74 9.98 6.29
C VAL A 122 2.72 10.15 7.40
N THR A 123 1.49 10.47 7.04
CA THR A 123 0.38 10.68 7.97
C THR A 123 -0.75 9.70 7.73
N VAL A 124 -1.44 9.29 8.79
CA VAL A 124 -2.56 8.33 8.72
C VAL A 124 -3.80 8.93 9.36
N SER A 125 -4.94 8.82 8.68
CA SER A 125 -6.24 9.31 9.17
C SER A 125 -7.33 8.25 8.96
N PRO A 126 -8.05 7.83 10.02
CA PRO A 126 -7.82 8.17 11.42
C PRO A 126 -6.55 7.50 11.98
N GLN A 127 -5.99 8.01 13.08
CA GLN A 127 -4.82 7.40 13.75
C GLN A 127 -5.17 6.16 14.59
N THR A 128 -6.45 5.85 14.76
CA THR A 128 -6.95 4.74 15.56
C THR A 128 -8.15 4.10 14.89
N LEU A 129 -8.16 2.77 14.82
CA LEU A 129 -9.28 1.97 14.32
C LEU A 129 -9.86 1.16 15.48
N SER A 130 -11.14 1.37 15.76
CA SER A 130 -11.85 0.70 16.86
C SER A 130 -12.89 -0.24 16.29
N PHE A 131 -12.62 -1.53 16.34
CA PHE A 131 -13.52 -2.57 15.85
C PHE A 131 -14.41 -3.06 16.99
N THR A 132 -15.70 -3.17 16.75
CA THR A 132 -16.71 -3.64 17.72
C THR A 132 -17.21 -5.05 17.41
N ALA A 133 -17.01 -5.53 16.19
CA ALA A 133 -17.42 -6.86 15.73
C ALA A 133 -16.31 -7.59 14.96
N LEU A 134 -16.42 -8.92 14.90
CA LEU A 134 -15.62 -9.74 13.99
C LEU A 134 -16.04 -9.45 12.54
N ASN A 135 -15.09 -9.46 11.61
CA ASN A 135 -15.27 -9.16 10.19
C ASN A 135 -15.78 -7.74 9.90
N GLN A 136 -15.75 -6.84 10.89
CA GLN A 136 -15.98 -5.43 10.62
C GLN A 136 -14.79 -4.87 9.84
N SER A 137 -15.09 -4.13 8.78
CA SER A 137 -14.11 -3.40 7.99
C SER A 137 -14.12 -1.92 8.36
N LEU A 138 -12.94 -1.31 8.43
CA LEU A 138 -12.76 0.12 8.63
C LEU A 138 -11.72 0.65 7.65
N SER A 139 -11.99 1.84 7.12
CA SER A 139 -11.13 2.50 6.15
C SER A 139 -10.26 3.58 6.78
N PHE A 140 -9.11 3.82 6.16
CA PHE A 140 -8.19 4.89 6.53
C PHE A 140 -7.44 5.39 5.29
N GLU A 141 -6.96 6.63 5.38
CA GLU A 141 -6.09 7.25 4.40
C GLU A 141 -4.65 7.28 4.93
N VAL A 142 -3.69 7.01 4.04
CA VAL A 142 -2.27 7.24 4.26
C VAL A 142 -1.79 8.29 3.27
N LYS A 143 -1.40 9.47 3.77
CA LYS A 143 -0.82 10.53 2.94
C LYS A 143 0.70 10.52 3.06
N VAL A 144 1.37 10.53 1.92
CA VAL A 144 2.83 10.50 1.77
C VAL A 144 3.24 11.78 1.05
N ILE A 145 3.90 12.68 1.78
CA ILE A 145 4.41 13.96 1.26
C ILE A 145 5.91 14.03 1.49
N GLY A 146 6.67 14.56 0.56
CA GLY A 146 8.10 14.75 0.74
C GLY A 146 8.73 15.63 -0.33
N GLU A 147 9.95 16.06 -0.05
CA GLU A 147 10.77 16.77 -1.03
C GLU A 147 11.15 15.84 -2.20
N PRO A 148 11.54 16.40 -3.36
CA PRO A 148 12.01 15.58 -4.48
C PRO A 148 13.12 14.61 -4.08
N LEU A 149 13.11 13.41 -4.64
CA LEU A 149 14.03 12.32 -4.27
C LEU A 149 15.52 12.64 -4.52
N GLY A 150 15.81 13.61 -5.40
CA GLY A 150 17.17 13.97 -5.78
C GLY A 150 17.88 12.78 -6.44
N THR A 151 18.99 12.32 -5.84
CA THR A 151 19.77 11.17 -6.33
C THR A 151 19.41 9.84 -5.66
N LYS A 152 18.49 9.82 -4.68
CA LYS A 152 18.11 8.59 -3.97
C LYS A 152 17.18 7.75 -4.84
N PRO A 153 17.53 6.50 -5.21
CA PRO A 153 16.68 5.70 -6.08
C PRO A 153 15.44 5.16 -5.34
N VAL A 154 15.56 4.88 -4.04
CA VAL A 154 14.52 4.28 -3.21
C VAL A 154 14.54 4.88 -1.80
N ILE A 155 13.37 5.19 -1.26
CA ILE A 155 13.15 5.56 0.15
C ILE A 155 12.08 4.65 0.75
N SER A 156 12.41 4.01 1.87
CA SER A 156 11.52 3.08 2.58
C SER A 156 10.91 3.72 3.81
N ALA A 157 9.61 3.54 3.98
CA ALA A 157 8.84 3.82 5.18
C ALA A 157 7.91 2.64 5.50
N SER A 158 7.19 2.71 6.62
CA SER A 158 6.17 1.71 6.93
C SER A 158 5.10 2.24 7.87
N LEU A 159 3.88 1.73 7.68
CA LEU A 159 2.78 1.81 8.62
C LEU A 159 2.67 0.49 9.38
N VAL A 160 2.45 0.56 10.69
CA VAL A 160 2.08 -0.59 11.53
C VAL A 160 0.79 -0.27 12.26
N TRP A 161 -0.24 -1.08 12.05
CA TRP A 161 -1.39 -1.14 12.95
C TRP A 161 -1.04 -2.03 14.13
N ASP A 162 -1.07 -1.46 15.32
CA ASP A 162 -0.59 -2.10 16.55
C ASP A 162 -1.71 -2.14 17.58
N ASP A 163 -2.10 -3.34 18.00
CA ASP A 163 -2.95 -3.57 19.16
C ASP A 163 -2.14 -4.27 20.27
N VAL A 164 -2.82 -4.81 21.29
CA VAL A 164 -2.15 -5.52 22.40
C VAL A 164 -1.45 -6.83 22.00
N ARG A 165 -1.73 -7.42 20.83
CA ARG A 165 -1.29 -8.77 20.43
C ARG A 165 -0.66 -8.84 19.03
N HIS A 166 -1.16 -8.05 18.10
CA HIS A 166 -0.92 -8.07 16.67
C HIS A 166 -0.18 -6.81 16.23
N LYS A 167 0.68 -7.00 15.22
CA LYS A 167 1.38 -5.92 14.52
C LYS A 167 1.24 -6.14 13.03
N VAL A 168 0.37 -5.37 12.40
CA VAL A 168 0.05 -5.49 10.97
C VAL A 168 0.84 -4.43 10.23
N ARG A 169 1.95 -4.84 9.61
CA ARG A 169 2.90 -3.94 8.95
C ARG A 169 2.62 -3.87 7.44
N SER A 170 2.54 -2.65 6.93
CA SER A 170 2.56 -2.33 5.50
C SER A 170 3.80 -1.53 5.13
N PRO A 171 4.64 -2.03 4.20
CA PRO A 171 5.73 -1.22 3.65
C PRO A 171 5.19 -0.09 2.77
N ILE A 172 5.90 1.03 2.77
CA ILE A 172 5.68 2.20 1.91
C ILE A 172 6.99 2.47 1.20
N VAL A 173 6.98 2.52 -0.12
CA VAL A 173 8.19 2.70 -0.93
C VAL A 173 8.00 3.88 -1.86
N VAL A 174 8.90 4.85 -1.80
CA VAL A 174 8.99 5.92 -2.80
C VAL A 174 10.20 5.62 -3.66
N TYR A 175 10.06 5.64 -4.98
CA TYR A 175 11.13 5.25 -5.88
C TYR A 175 11.17 6.05 -7.17
N GLN A 176 12.36 6.12 -7.74
CA GLN A 176 12.62 6.57 -9.09
C GLN A 176 13.56 5.57 -9.78
N PHE A 177 13.20 5.12 -10.98
CA PHE A 177 14.11 4.37 -11.83
C PHE A 177 14.31 5.16 -13.11
N THR A 178 15.54 5.58 -13.37
CA THR A 178 15.90 6.07 -14.69
C THR A 178 15.92 4.87 -15.63
N ALA A 179 15.17 4.94 -16.73
CA ALA A 179 15.39 4.04 -17.85
C ALA A 179 16.83 4.28 -18.33
N THR A 180 17.73 3.35 -18.04
CA THR A 180 19.00 3.27 -18.77
C THR A 180 18.63 2.88 -20.19
N GLY A 181 18.63 3.86 -21.08
CA GLY A 181 18.53 3.64 -22.52
C GLY A 181 19.73 2.86 -23.07
#